data_AF-A0A2D6MQX6-F1
#
_entry.id   AF-A0A2D6MQX6-F1
#
_cell.length_a   1.000
_cell.length_b   1.000
_cell.length_c   1.000
_cell.angle_alpha   90.00
_cell.angle_beta   90.00
_cell.angle_gamma   90.00
#
_symmetry.space_group_name_H-M   'P 1'
#
loop_
_entity.id
_entity.type
_entity.pdbx_description
1 polymer ?
#
loop_
_entity_poly.entity_id
_entity_poly.type
_entity_poly.pdbx_seq_one_letter_code
_entity_poly.pdbx_strand_id
1 'polypeptide(L)'
;MLLAQNRSWRITRAKTATEIVVCLEKEELPDDWRDFRDFRLEIPVDRWNRVVKHVRSDRKLLGGVVLEFANQEDQLPIVLGHDRLFGELQRVVQDATSTLVESGALALTVVDLGAD
;
A
#
# COMPACT_ATOMS: atom_id res chain seq x y z
N MET A 1 -4.27 -11.52 -8.35
CA MET A 1 -3.80 -12.49 -7.33
C MET A 1 -3.83 -11.81 -5.98
N LEU A 2 -4.42 -12.40 -4.94
CA LEU A 2 -4.35 -11.84 -3.59
C LEU A 2 -2.89 -11.90 -3.09
N LEU A 3 -2.40 -10.79 -2.55
CA LEU A 3 -1.05 -10.71 -1.95
C LEU A 3 -1.15 -10.71 -0.43
N ALA A 4 -1.99 -9.84 0.13
CA ALA A 4 -2.27 -9.82 1.55
C ALA A 4 -3.64 -9.16 1.81
N GLN A 5 -4.25 -9.48 2.95
CA GLN A 5 -5.47 -8.84 3.41
C GLN A 5 -5.48 -8.80 4.93
N ASN A 6 -6.01 -7.71 5.49
CA ASN A 6 -6.42 -7.63 6.87
C ASN A 6 -7.85 -7.08 6.95
N ARG A 7 -8.25 -6.64 8.15
CA ARG A 7 -9.59 -6.11 8.43
C ARG A 7 -10.00 -5.01 7.44
N SER A 8 -9.17 -3.99 7.25
CA SER A 8 -9.53 -2.80 6.48
C SER A 8 -8.89 -2.74 5.09
N TRP A 9 -7.89 -3.56 4.81
CA TRP A 9 -7.08 -3.45 3.60
C TRP A 9 -6.97 -4.76 2.85
N ARG A 10 -7.05 -4.66 1.52
CA ARG A 10 -6.74 -5.74 0.60
C ARG A 10 -5.69 -5.28 -0.40
N ILE A 11 -4.62 -6.07 -0.55
CA ILE A 11 -3.58 -5.86 -1.55
C ILE A 11 -3.62 -7.01 -2.54
N THR A 12 -3.77 -6.69 -3.83
CA THR A 12 -3.78 -7.69 -4.90
C THR A 12 -2.84 -7.29 -6.02
N ARG A 13 -2.33 -8.26 -6.75
CA ARG A 13 -1.67 -8.04 -8.04
C ARG A 13 -2.71 -8.01 -9.15
N ALA A 14 -2.71 -6.97 -9.97
CA ALA A 14 -3.61 -6.79 -11.10
C ALA A 14 -3.45 -7.92 -12.13
N LYS A 15 -4.44 -8.06 -13.04
CA LYS A 15 -4.47 -9.14 -14.06
C LYS A 15 -3.26 -9.11 -15.00
N THR A 16 -2.81 -7.91 -15.37
CA THR A 16 -1.63 -7.68 -16.21
C THR A 16 -0.33 -7.94 -15.48
N ALA A 17 -0.37 -8.16 -14.16
CA ALA A 17 0.79 -8.39 -13.31
C ALA A 17 1.78 -7.22 -13.21
N THR A 18 1.47 -6.06 -13.81
CA THR A 18 2.28 -4.83 -13.82
C THR A 18 1.97 -3.91 -12.66
N GLU A 19 0.84 -4.12 -11.98
CA GLU A 19 0.34 -3.23 -10.93
C GLU A 19 0.00 -4.02 -9.67
N ILE A 20 0.18 -3.33 -8.55
CA ILE A 20 -0.26 -3.73 -7.21
C ILE A 20 -1.39 -2.79 -6.83
N VAL A 21 -2.54 -3.38 -6.56
CA VAL A 21 -3.77 -2.70 -6.21
C VAL A 21 -3.95 -2.77 -4.70
N VAL A 22 -4.00 -1.61 -4.04
CA VAL A 22 -4.28 -1.48 -2.61
C VAL A 22 -5.68 -0.89 -2.46
N CYS A 23 -6.61 -1.63 -1.87
CA CYS A 23 -8.00 -1.19 -1.67
C CYS A 23 -8.36 -1.15 -0.19
N LEU A 24 -9.21 -0.20 0.18
CA LEU A 24 -9.89 -0.20 1.47
C LEU A 24 -11.14 -1.11 1.39
N GLU A 25 -11.21 -2.13 2.25
CA GLU A 25 -12.33 -3.08 2.33
C GLU A 25 -13.49 -2.47 3.11
N LYS A 26 -14.58 -2.15 2.40
CA LYS A 26 -15.73 -1.41 2.93
C LYS A 26 -16.54 -2.16 3.98
N GLU A 27 -16.62 -3.49 3.87
CA GLU A 27 -17.54 -4.31 4.67
C GLU A 27 -17.20 -4.34 6.16
N GLU A 28 -15.94 -4.05 6.52
CA GLU A 28 -15.46 -4.10 7.90
C GLU A 28 -15.15 -2.72 8.50
N LEU A 29 -15.42 -1.64 7.75
CA LEU A 29 -15.27 -0.27 8.23
C LEU A 29 -16.44 0.10 9.16
N PRO A 30 -16.16 0.73 10.32
CA PRO A 30 -17.16 1.45 11.11
C PRO A 30 -18.04 2.37 10.28
N ASP A 31 -19.27 2.60 10.75
CA ASP A 31 -20.27 3.42 10.06
C ASP A 31 -19.80 4.84 9.77
N ASP A 32 -18.98 5.40 10.66
CA ASP A 32 -18.36 6.72 10.54
C ASP A 32 -17.38 6.83 9.36
N TRP A 33 -17.02 5.71 8.72
CA TRP A 33 -16.01 5.60 7.66
C TRP A 33 -16.62 5.18 6.32
N ARG A 34 -17.95 5.08 6.22
CA ARG A 34 -18.67 4.72 4.98
C ARG A 34 -18.49 5.75 3.85
N ASP A 35 -18.02 6.95 4.18
CA ASP A 35 -17.77 8.03 3.23
C ASP A 35 -16.49 7.79 2.39
N PHE A 36 -15.61 6.87 2.79
CA PHE A 36 -14.45 6.45 1.99
C PHE A 36 -14.89 5.57 0.82
N ARG A 37 -15.48 6.19 -0.20
CA ARG A 37 -15.95 5.45 -1.38
C ARG A 37 -14.77 5.06 -2.27
N ASP A 38 -14.57 3.76 -2.38
CA ASP A 38 -13.77 3.06 -3.40
C ASP A 38 -12.28 3.43 -3.42
N PHE A 39 -11.74 3.84 -2.27
CA PHE A 39 -10.33 4.17 -2.13
C PHE A 39 -9.46 3.04 -2.67
N ARG A 40 -8.67 3.37 -3.68
CA ARG A 40 -7.82 2.44 -4.39
C ARG A 40 -6.53 3.12 -4.84
N LEU A 41 -5.42 2.45 -4.61
CA LEU A 41 -4.13 2.81 -5.17
C LEU A 41 -3.75 1.79 -6.23
N GLU A 42 -3.42 2.23 -7.43
CA GLU A 42 -2.91 1.39 -8.52
C GLU A 42 -1.42 1.69 -8.72
N ILE A 43 -0.59 0.91 -8.03
CA ILE A 43 0.83 1.19 -7.90
C ILE A 43 1.61 0.30 -8.86
N PRO A 44 2.37 0.86 -9.81
CA PRO A 44 3.25 0.05 -10.65
C PRO A 44 4.22 -0.78 -9.80
N VAL A 45 4.45 -2.04 -10.19
CA VAL A 45 5.31 -2.96 -9.43
C VAL A 45 6.74 -2.42 -9.26
N ASP A 46 7.27 -1.73 -10.28
CA ASP A 46 8.59 -1.09 -10.27
C ASP A 46 8.68 0.14 -9.33
N ARG A 47 7.53 0.66 -8.86
CA ARG A 47 7.44 1.75 -7.89
C ARG A 47 7.15 1.26 -6.47
N TRP A 48 6.92 -0.03 -6.27
CA TRP A 48 6.56 -0.61 -4.96
C TRP A 48 7.62 -0.33 -3.88
N ASN A 49 8.90 -0.31 -4.24
CA ASN A 49 9.99 0.00 -3.31
C ASN A 49 9.81 1.37 -2.62
N ARG A 50 9.23 2.36 -3.30
CA ARG A 50 8.96 3.69 -2.73
C ARG A 50 7.89 3.61 -1.64
N VAL A 51 6.84 2.81 -1.87
CA VAL A 51 5.79 2.55 -0.87
C VAL A 51 6.41 1.92 0.38
N VAL A 52 7.16 0.83 0.20
CA VAL A 52 7.81 0.10 1.30
C VAL A 52 8.75 1.02 2.10
N LYS A 53 9.52 1.86 1.41
CA LYS A 53 10.46 2.80 2.05
C LYS A 53 9.75 3.78 2.98
N HIS A 54 8.60 4.31 2.56
CA HIS A 54 7.94 5.40 3.27
C HIS A 54 6.82 4.96 4.21
N VAL A 55 6.19 3.80 3.97
CA VAL A 55 5.04 3.34 4.76
C VAL A 55 5.37 3.22 6.25
N ARG A 56 6.61 2.84 6.60
CA ARG A 56 7.06 2.68 7.99
C ARG A 56 7.67 3.93 8.61
N SER A 57 8.12 4.89 7.80
CA SER A 57 8.99 5.97 8.25
C SER A 57 8.28 7.31 8.32
N ASP A 58 7.45 7.65 7.33
CA ASP A 58 6.84 8.97 7.22
C ASP A 58 5.52 8.91 6.43
N ARG A 59 4.41 9.19 7.13
CA ARG A 59 3.06 9.24 6.56
C ARG A 59 2.89 10.29 5.48
N LYS A 60 3.52 11.45 5.62
CA LYS A 60 3.44 12.56 4.67
C LYS A 60 4.21 12.23 3.39
N LEU A 61 5.39 11.63 3.52
CA LEU A 61 6.15 11.14 2.36
C LEU A 61 5.43 9.99 1.66
N LEU A 62 4.82 9.06 2.40
CA LEU A 62 3.99 8.03 1.80
C LEU A 62 2.84 8.67 1.00
N GLY A 63 2.13 9.63 1.60
CA GLY A 63 1.05 10.35 0.93
C GLY A 63 1.51 11.01 -0.38
N GLY A 64 2.66 11.70 -0.36
CA GLY A 64 3.24 12.28 -1.58
C GLY A 64 3.61 11.24 -2.65
N VAL A 65 4.11 10.07 -2.25
CA VAL A 65 4.47 8.97 -3.16
C VAL A 65 3.26 8.33 -3.81
N VAL A 66 2.17 8.15 -3.06
CA VAL A 66 0.99 7.43 -3.56
C VAL A 66 -0.08 8.34 -4.16
N LEU A 67 0.10 9.67 -4.08
CA LEU A 67 -0.83 10.65 -4.62
C LEU A 67 -1.11 10.41 -6.11
N GLU A 68 -0.06 10.21 -6.90
CA GLU A 68 -0.17 9.95 -8.35
C GLU A 68 -0.82 8.59 -8.71
N PHE A 69 -1.01 7.71 -7.71
CA PHE A 69 -1.61 6.38 -7.89
C PHE A 69 -3.03 6.28 -7.32
N ALA A 70 -3.52 7.34 -6.67
CA ALA A 70 -4.82 7.33 -6.02
C ALA A 70 -5.94 7.65 -7.01
N ASN A 71 -6.96 6.80 -7.05
CA ASN A 71 -8.19 7.06 -7.82
C ASN A 71 -9.09 8.14 -7.18
N GLN A 72 -8.89 8.44 -5.89
CA GLN A 72 -9.52 9.55 -5.16
C GLN A 72 -8.49 10.31 -4.33
N GLU A 73 -7.75 11.21 -4.99
CA GLU A 73 -6.73 12.04 -4.34
C GLU A 73 -7.26 12.81 -3.12
N ASP A 74 -8.49 13.33 -3.18
CA ASP A 74 -9.11 14.08 -2.10
C ASP A 74 -9.34 13.27 -0.81
N GLN A 75 -9.50 11.94 -0.94
CA GLN A 75 -9.69 11.05 0.21
C GLN A 75 -8.36 10.65 0.86
N LEU A 76 -7.25 10.75 0.12
CA LEU A 76 -5.95 10.24 0.54
C LEU A 76 -5.46 10.85 1.88
N PRO A 77 -5.53 12.17 2.11
CA PRO A 77 -5.12 12.76 3.38
C PRO A 77 -5.95 12.24 4.56
N ILE A 78 -7.24 11.98 4.33
CA ILE A 78 -8.17 11.54 5.37
C ILE A 78 -7.90 10.07 5.72
N VAL A 79 -7.77 9.21 4.71
CA VAL A 79 -7.49 7.78 4.88
C VAL A 79 -6.13 7.56 5.55
N LEU A 80 -5.07 8.23 5.06
CA LEU A 80 -3.74 8.11 5.65
C LEU A 80 -3.64 8.82 7.01
N GLY A 81 -4.42 9.88 7.23
CA GLY A 81 -4.50 10.60 8.50
C GLY A 81 -5.06 9.76 9.65
N HIS A 82 -5.81 8.71 9.34
CA HIS A 82 -6.41 7.84 10.34
C HIS A 82 -5.41 6.82 10.90
N ASP A 83 -5.02 6.96 12.17
CA ASP A 83 -3.95 6.16 12.78
C ASP A 83 -4.17 4.65 12.68
N ARG A 84 -5.40 4.18 12.94
CA ARG A 84 -5.72 2.75 12.84
C ARG A 84 -5.58 2.22 11.41
N LEU A 85 -6.16 2.91 10.42
CA LEU A 85 -6.06 2.51 9.02
C LEU A 85 -4.62 2.54 8.56
N PHE A 86 -3.86 3.56 8.94
CA PHE A 86 -2.45 3.67 8.61
C PHE A 86 -1.61 2.55 9.23
N GLY A 87 -1.84 2.21 10.50
CA GLY A 87 -1.15 1.10 11.17
C GLY A 87 -1.51 -0.26 10.57
N GLU A 88 -2.76 -0.46 10.17
CA GLU A 88 -3.19 -1.65 9.44
C GLU A 88 -2.58 -1.70 8.02
N LEU A 89 -2.48 -0.56 7.33
CA LEU A 89 -1.82 -0.43 6.02
C LEU A 89 -0.34 -0.82 6.10
N GLN A 90 0.37 -0.34 7.12
CA GLN A 90 1.78 -0.69 7.35
C GLN A 90 2.00 -2.20 7.41
N ARG A 91 1.15 -2.92 8.15
CA ARG A 91 1.24 -4.38 8.29
C ARG A 91 0.93 -5.08 6.98
N VAL A 92 -0.17 -4.72 6.32
CA VAL A 92 -0.57 -5.41 5.07
C VAL A 92 0.40 -5.15 3.93
N VAL A 93 1.06 -3.98 3.88
CA VAL A 93 2.12 -3.69 2.90
C VAL A 93 3.35 -4.57 3.15
N GLN A 94 3.71 -4.82 4.40
CA GLN A 94 4.80 -5.72 4.75
C GLN A 94 4.48 -7.15 4.31
N ASP A 95 3.28 -7.65 4.64
CA ASP A 95 2.86 -9.00 4.25
C ASP A 95 2.82 -9.17 2.73
N ALA A 96 2.24 -8.21 2.02
CA ALA A 96 2.21 -8.22 0.55
C ALA A 96 3.61 -8.18 -0.07
N THR A 97 4.54 -7.43 0.54
CA THR A 97 5.93 -7.37 0.10
C THR A 97 6.61 -8.74 0.24
N SER A 98 6.40 -9.43 1.36
CA SER A 98 6.91 -10.79 1.56
C SER A 98 6.38 -11.73 0.48
N THR A 99 5.08 -11.73 0.21
CA THR A 99 4.47 -12.57 -0.84
C THR A 99 4.99 -12.24 -2.25
N LEU A 100 5.24 -10.97 -2.54
CA LEU A 100 5.83 -10.56 -3.81
C LEU A 100 7.27 -11.05 -3.97
N VAL A 101 8.06 -11.05 -2.90
CA VAL A 101 9.42 -11.62 -2.89
C VAL A 101 9.39 -13.13 -3.04
N GLU A 102 8.55 -13.82 -2.27
CA GLU A 102 8.40 -15.28 -2.30
C GLU A 102 7.93 -15.80 -3.67
N SER A 103 7.06 -15.05 -4.35
CA SER A 103 6.58 -15.37 -5.70
C SER A 103 7.56 -14.98 -6.82
N GLY A 104 8.70 -14.37 -6.48
CA GLY A 104 9.69 -13.87 -7.45
C GLY A 104 9.23 -12.65 -8.26
N ALA A 105 8.11 -12.02 -7.88
CA ALA A 105 7.64 -10.77 -8.51
C ALA A 105 8.50 -9.57 -8.09
N LEU A 106 9.12 -9.63 -6.92
CA LEU A 106 10.16 -8.73 -6.46
C LEU A 106 11.40 -9.52 -6.08
N ALA A 107 12.57 -8.89 -6.21
CA ALA A 107 13.84 -9.44 -5.75
C ALA A 107 14.43 -8.52 -4.68
N LEU A 108 15.01 -9.12 -3.64
CA LEU A 108 15.82 -8.39 -2.68
C LEU A 108 17.24 -8.28 -3.23
N THR A 109 17.79 -7.06 -3.22
CA THR A 109 19.17 -6.80 -3.61
C THR A 109 19.89 -6.19 -2.41
N VAL A 110 21.01 -6.79 -2.03
CA VAL A 110 21.90 -6.21 -1.02
C VAL A 110 22.66 -5.09 -1.70
N VAL A 111 22.53 -3.87 -1.15
CA VAL A 111 23.34 -2.73 -1.55
C VAL A 111 24.33 -2.50 -0.44
N ASP A 112 25.61 -2.69 -0.75
CA ASP A 112 26.69 -2.36 0.18
C ASP A 112 26.78 -0.84 0.26
N LEU A 113 26.32 -0.28 1.37
CA LEU A 113 26.48 1.14 1.67
C LEU A 113 27.89 1.28 2.24
N GLY A 114 28.87 1.35 1.34
CA GLY A 114 30.27 1.54 1.72
C GLY A 114 30.39 2.64 2.76
N ALA A 115 31.21 2.39 3.79
CA ALA A 115 31.54 3.37 4.79
C ALA A 115 32.37 4.48 4.14
N ASP A 116 31.71 5.57 3.74
CA ASP A 116 32.36 6.87 3.53
C ASP A 116 32.68 7.52 4.87
#